data_AF-A0A2E8DYM4-F1
#
_entry.id   AF-A0A2E8DYM4-F1
#
_cell.length_a   1.000
_cell.length_b   1.000
_cell.length_c   1.000
_cell.angle_alpha   90.00
_cell.angle_beta   90.00
_cell.angle_gamma   90.00
#
_symmetry.space_group_name_H-M   'P 1'
#
loop_
_entity.id
_entity.type
_entity.pdbx_description
1 polymer ?
#
loop_
_entity_poly.entity_id
_entity_poly.type
_entity_poly.pdbx_seq_one_letter_code
_entity_poly.pdbx_strand_id
1 'polypeptide(L)' 'MKTFTDLSEALTKKDKVQVLDLSNQSLNRVPIEIGQLTNLTHLHLGENQIEELPPEIFRLINLTELRVAENQI' A
#
# COMPACT_ATOMS: atom_id res chain seq x y z
N MET A 1 -9.11 -8.55 11.87
CA MET A 1 -8.67 -7.22 11.40
C MET A 1 -9.27 -7.02 10.02
N LYS A 2 -9.81 -5.84 9.67
CA LYS A 2 -10.34 -5.59 8.32
C LYS A 2 -9.17 -5.42 7.35
N THR A 3 -9.21 -6.10 6.20
CA THR A 3 -8.36 -5.82 5.04
C THR A 3 -9.05 -4.83 4.13
N PHE A 4 -8.34 -3.78 3.73
CA PHE A 4 -8.79 -2.84 2.70
C PHE A 4 -8.20 -3.24 1.36
N THR A 5 -8.98 -3.12 0.29
CA THR A 5 -8.53 -3.46 -1.08
C THR A 5 -8.70 -2.30 -2.06
N ASP A 6 -8.98 -1.11 -1.54
CA ASP A 6 -9.18 0.10 -2.32
C ASP A 6 -8.50 1.25 -1.57
N LEU A 7 -7.60 1.96 -2.25
CA LEU A 7 -6.84 3.04 -1.64
C LEU A 7 -7.75 4.21 -1.25
N SER A 8 -8.79 4.50 -2.03
CA SER A 8 -9.71 5.60 -1.73
C SER A 8 -10.50 5.30 -0.46
N GLU A 9 -11.03 4.09 -0.30
CA GLU A 9 -11.70 3.66 0.92
C GLU A 9 -10.74 3.68 2.11
N ALA A 10 -9.52 3.20 1.93
CA ALA A 10 -8.49 3.21 2.96
C ALA A 10 -8.20 4.65 3.45
N LEU A 11 -8.04 5.61 2.52
CA LEU A 11 -7.78 7.01 2.85
C LEU A 11 -8.93 7.65 3.64
N THR A 12 -10.19 7.28 3.38
CA THR A 12 -11.34 7.77 4.19
C THR A 12 -11.31 7.30 5.65
N LYS A 13 -10.56 6.22 5.93
CA LYS A 13 -10.47 5.59 7.26
C LYS A 13 -9.02 5.44 7.72
N LYS A 14 -8.11 6.32 7.25
CA LYS A 14 -6.64 6.20 7.40
C LYS A 14 -6.16 5.82 8.81
N ASP A 15 -6.80 6.33 9.87
CA ASP A 15 -6.42 6.04 11.25
C ASP A 15 -6.77 4.61 11.70
N LYS A 16 -7.56 3.87 10.94
CA LYS A 16 -8.02 2.50 11.22
C LYS A 16 -7.44 1.45 10.25
N VAL A 17 -6.69 1.87 9.22
CA VAL A 17 -6.16 0.95 8.22
C VAL A 17 -4.87 0.34 8.74
N GLN A 18 -4.92 -0.97 9.01
CA GLN A 18 -3.74 -1.75 9.40
C GLN A 18 -3.26 -2.69 8.28
N VAL A 19 -4.16 -3.13 7.40
CA VAL A 19 -3.85 -3.97 6.23
C VAL A 19 -4.47 -3.34 5.00
N LEU A 20 -3.66 -3.15 3.97
CA LEU A 20 -4.06 -2.70 2.64
C LEU A 20 -3.48 -3.67 1.62
N ASP A 21 -4.35 -4.30 0.85
CA ASP A 21 -4.01 -5.23 -0.21
C ASP A 21 -4.48 -4.69 -1.55
N LEU A 22 -3.54 -4.18 -2.35
CA LEU A 22 -3.75 -3.68 -3.70
C LEU A 22 -3.13 -4.64 -4.73
N SER A 23 -2.98 -5.92 -4.39
CA SER A 23 -2.42 -6.92 -5.30
C SER A 23 -3.35 -7.16 -6.48
N ASN A 24 -2.78 -7.48 -7.66
CA ASN A 24 -3.53 -7.78 -8.88
C ASN A 24 -4.51 -6.67 -9.32
N GLN A 25 -4.05 -5.42 -9.31
CA GLN A 25 -4.84 -4.25 -9.72
C GLN A 25 -4.29 -3.55 -10.97
N SER A 26 -3.31 -4.14 -11.66
CA SER A 26 -2.63 -3.54 -12.82
C SER A 26 -2.10 -2.13 -12.54
N LEU A 27 -1.59 -1.90 -11.33
CA LEU A 27 -1.00 -0.63 -10.94
C LEU A 27 0.38 -0.48 -11.59
N ASN A 28 0.61 0.63 -12.29
CA ASN A 28 1.93 1.00 -12.80
C ASN A 28 2.77 1.81 -11.80
N ARG A 29 2.11 2.36 -10.77
CA ARG A 29 2.74 3.19 -9.75
C ARG A 29 1.93 3.16 -8.46
N VAL A 30 2.59 3.36 -7.33
CA VAL A 30 1.92 3.59 -6.04
C VAL A 30 1.68 5.10 -5.85
N PRO A 31 0.46 5.54 -5.53
CA PRO A 31 0.18 6.96 -5.26
C PRO A 31 0.91 7.46 -4.00
N ILE A 32 1.35 8.72 -4.02
CA ILE A 32 2.07 9.34 -2.88
C ILE A 32 1.23 9.40 -1.61
N GLU A 33 -0.10 9.40 -1.75
CA GLU A 33 -1.08 9.40 -0.68
C GLU A 33 -0.96 8.16 0.21
N ILE A 34 -0.31 7.09 -0.26
CA ILE A 34 -0.02 5.91 0.57
C ILE A 34 0.65 6.30 1.89
N GLY A 35 1.54 7.31 1.87
CA GLY A 35 2.25 7.80 3.04
C GLY A 35 1.36 8.46 4.11
N GLN A 36 0.06 8.65 3.84
CA GLN A 36 -0.91 9.11 4.85
C GLN A 36 -1.38 7.97 5.77
N LEU A 37 -1.20 6.70 5.38
CA LEU A 37 -1.64 5.53 6.13
C LEU A 37 -0.61 5.13 7.21
N THR A 38 -0.30 6.04 8.13
CA THR A 38 0.78 5.84 9.12
C THR A 38 0.54 4.69 10.10
N ASN A 39 -0.70 4.21 10.24
CA ASN A 39 -1.06 3.03 11.05
C ASN A 39 -0.98 1.70 10.28
N LEU A 40 -0.61 1.74 8.99
CA LEU A 40 -0.49 0.56 8.15
C LEU A 40 0.64 -0.34 8.64
N THR A 41 0.33 -1.62 8.83
CA THR A 41 1.29 -2.65 9.26
C THR A 41 1.61 -3.63 8.14
N HIS A 42 0.65 -3.86 7.23
CA HIS A 42 0.79 -4.75 6.09
C HIS A 42 0.35 -4.05 4.81
N LEU A 43 1.24 -4.01 3.83
CA LEU A 43 0.97 -3.47 2.49
C LEU A 43 1.31 -4.54 1.45
N HIS A 44 0.29 -5.00 0.71
CA HIS A 44 0.47 -5.95 -0.40
C HIS A 44 0.22 -5.22 -1.71
N LEU A 45 1.20 -5.31 -2.60
CA LEU A 45 1.24 -4.68 -3.92
C LEU A 45 1.58 -5.73 -4.99
N GLY A 46 1.49 -7.03 -4.68
CA GLY A 46 1.95 -8.10 -5.56
C GLY A 46 1.16 -8.17 -6.86
N GLU A 47 1.72 -8.82 -7.88
CA GLU A 47 1.04 -9.03 -9.17
C GLU A 47 0.56 -7.72 -9.81
N ASN A 48 1.43 -6.72 -9.85
CA ASN A 48 1.16 -5.42 -10.49
C ASN A 48 2.26 -5.10 -11.53
N GLN A 49 2.29 -3.89 -12.05
CA GLN A 49 3.28 -3.40 -13.01
C GLN A 49 4.06 -2.21 -12.44
N ILE A 50 4.24 -2.16 -11.12
CA ILE A 50 4.90 -1.03 -10.46
C ILE A 50 6.40 -1.05 -10.83
N GLU A 51 6.91 0.09 -11.27
CA GLU A 51 8.34 0.27 -11.62
C GLU A 51 9.16 0.85 -10.46
N GLU A 52 8.52 1.62 -9.57
CA GLU A 52 9.16 2.21 -8.41
C GLU A 52 8.18 2.40 -7.24
N LEU A 53 8.71 2.36 -6.02
CA LEU A 53 7.98 2.80 -4.83
C LEU A 53 8.26 4.29 -4.57
N PRO A 54 7.23 5.11 -4.26
CA PRO A 54 7.42 6.50 -3.93
C PRO A 54 8.17 6.65 -2.60
N PRO A 55 8.98 7.71 -2.39
CA PRO A 55 9.65 7.98 -1.11
C PRO A 55 8.69 8.06 0.09
N GLU A 56 7.42 8.36 -0.14
CA GLU A 56 6.36 8.36 0.86
C GLU A 56 6.14 7.00 1.53
N ILE A 57 6.64 5.90 0.94
CA ILE A 57 6.65 4.57 1.59
C ILE A 57 7.37 4.62 2.95
N PHE A 58 8.40 5.48 3.09
CA PHE A 58 9.15 5.65 4.33
C PHE A 58 8.36 6.39 5.43
N ARG A 59 7.19 6.96 5.11
CA ARG A 59 6.27 7.54 6.12
C ARG A 59 5.43 6.47 6.82
N LEU A 60 5.39 5.25 6.30
CA LEU A 60 4.69 4.12 6.89
C LEU A 60 5.48 3.55 8.07
N ILE A 61 5.64 4.36 9.13
CA ILE A 61 6.50 4.07 10.28
C ILE A 61 6.14 2.78 11.04
N ASN A 62 4.90 2.29 10.88
CA ASN A 62 4.41 1.07 11.51
C ASN A 62 4.40 -0.13 10.55
N LEU A 63 4.89 0.02 9.31
CA LEU A 63 4.88 -1.05 8.33
C LEU A 63 5.86 -2.16 8.72
N THR A 64 5.33 -3.36 8.90
CA THR A 64 6.11 -4.56 9.24
C THR A 64 6.22 -5.53 8.08
N GLU A 65 5.29 -5.46 7.12
CA GLU A 65 5.29 -6.32 5.95
C GLU A 65 4.98 -5.52 4.68
N LEU A 66 5.88 -5.63 3.69
CA LEU A 66 5.71 -5.09 2.35
C LEU A 66 5.89 -6.23 1.35
N ARG A 67 4.83 -6.56 0.59
CA ARG A 67 4.88 -7.54 -0.51
C ARG A 67 4.81 -6.83 -1.86
N VAL A 68 5.86 -6.97 -2.66
CA VAL A 68 5.98 -6.38 -4.01
C VAL A 68 6.34 -7.42 -5.08
N ALA A 69 6.22 -8.71 -4.77
CA ALA A 69 6.52 -9.79 -5.71
C ALA A 69 5.71 -9.62 -7.01
N GLU A 70 6.29 -10.01 -8.15
CA GLU A 70 5.63 -9.91 -9.45
C GLU A 70 5.25 -8.46 -9.81
N ASN A 71 6.20 -7.54 -9.59
CA ASN A 71 6.23 -6.17 -10.14
C ASN A 71 7.48 -6.00 -11.03
N GLN A 72 7.71 -4.79 -11.54
CA GLN A 72 8.86 -4.42 -12.38
C GLN A 72 9.96 -3.66 -11.62
N ILE A 73 9.91 -3.66 -10.28
CA ILE A 73 10.83 -2.94 -9.37
C ILE A 73 12.13 -3.74 -9.14
#